data_AF-A0A2A6M7F4-F1
#
_entry.id   AF-A0A2A6M7F4-F1
#
_cell.length_a   1.000
_cell.length_b   1.000
_cell.length_c   1.000
_cell.angle_alpha   90.00
_cell.angle_beta   90.00
_cell.angle_gamma   90.00
#
_symmetry.space_group_name_H-M   'P 1'
#
loop_
_entity.id
_entity.type
_entity.pdbx_description
1 polymer ?
#
loop_
_entity_poly.entity_id
_entity_poly.type
_entity_poly.pdbx_seq_one_letter_code
_entity_poly.pdbx_strand_id
1 'polypeptide(L)' 'MSRSQEWNRADAQRRIEEVLDGAKSGQTQIIKDPDGEFEVRFTKSREKRESAGKLLARGGPIDD' A
#
# COMPACT_ATOMS: atom_id res chain seq x y z
N MET A 1 12.79 -8.33 14.62
CA MET A 1 12.59 -9.43 13.65
C MET A 1 11.43 -9.05 12.77
N SER A 2 11.68 -8.64 11.52
CA SER A 2 10.62 -8.31 10.57
C SER A 2 9.82 -9.57 10.29
N ARG A 3 8.55 -9.62 10.70
CA ARG A 3 7.67 -10.72 10.33
C ARG A 3 7.30 -10.50 8.86
N SER A 4 7.59 -11.49 8.03
CA SER A 4 7.17 -11.53 6.64
C SER A 4 6.24 -12.73 6.45
N GLN A 5 5.12 -12.55 5.73
CA GLN A 5 4.27 -13.67 5.34
C GLN A 5 4.61 -14.09 3.92
N GLU A 6 4.71 -15.39 3.67
CA GLU A 6 4.96 -15.92 2.34
C GLU A 6 3.68 -16.47 1.71
N TRP A 7 3.50 -16.20 0.43
CA TRP A 7 2.37 -16.62 -0.37
C TRP A 7 2.85 -17.21 -1.70
N ASN A 8 2.15 -18.20 -2.23
CA ASN A 8 2.25 -18.52 -3.65
C ASN A 8 1.35 -17.55 -4.44
N ARG A 9 1.73 -17.19 -5.68
CA ARG A 9 0.93 -16.30 -6.54
C ARG A 9 -0.55 -16.69 -6.62
N ALA A 10 -0.88 -17.96 -6.79
CA ALA A 10 -2.28 -18.39 -6.93
C ALA A 10 -3.08 -18.07 -5.65
N ASP A 11 -2.48 -18.26 -4.48
CA ASP A 11 -3.12 -18.01 -3.20
C ASP A 11 -3.20 -16.50 -2.90
N ALA A 12 -2.13 -15.76 -3.21
CA ALA A 12 -2.11 -14.31 -3.07
C ALA A 12 -3.17 -13.62 -3.94
N GLN A 13 -3.39 -14.12 -5.16
CA GLN A 13 -4.43 -13.60 -6.05
C GLN A 13 -5.83 -13.91 -5.54
N ARG A 14 -6.07 -15.13 -5.03
CA ARG A 14 -7.37 -15.53 -4.46
C ARG A 14 -7.70 -14.79 -3.16
N ARG A 15 -6.69 -14.48 -2.35
CA ARG A 15 -6.82 -13.85 -1.03
C ARG A 15 -6.15 -12.48 -0.99
N ILE A 16 -6.30 -11.73 -2.08
CA ILE A 16 -5.61 -10.44 -2.23
C ILE A 16 -5.98 -9.45 -1.13
N GLU A 17 -7.21 -9.51 -0.61
CA GLU A 17 -7.65 -8.67 0.52
C GLU A 17 -6.79 -8.92 1.77
N GLU A 18 -6.52 -10.18 2.10
CA GLU A 18 -5.72 -10.56 3.27
C GLU A 18 -4.24 -10.22 3.12
N VAL A 19 -3.71 -10.35 1.90
CA VAL A 19 -2.36 -9.87 1.57
C VAL A 19 -2.28 -8.37 1.82
N LEU A 20 -3.25 -7.60 1.33
CA LEU A 20 -3.25 -6.15 1.51
C LEU A 20 -3.48 -5.74 2.97
N ASP A 21 -4.34 -6.43 3.71
CA ASP A 21 -4.55 -6.17 5.13
C ASP A 21 -3.30 -6.48 5.95
N GLY A 22 -2.63 -7.61 5.70
CA GLY A 22 -1.34 -7.94 6.32
C GLY A 22 -0.28 -6.88 6.03
N ALA A 23 -0.20 -6.41 4.77
CA ALA A 23 0.68 -5.32 4.37
C ALA A 23 0.36 -4.02 5.13
N LYS A 24 -0.93 -3.71 5.29
CA LYS A 24 -1.43 -2.51 6.00
C LYS A 24 -1.18 -2.56 7.51
N SER A 25 -1.16 -3.75 8.11
CA SER A 25 -0.76 -3.97 9.50
C SER A 25 0.75 -3.80 9.75
N GLY A 26 1.53 -3.51 8.70
CA GLY A 26 2.97 -3.31 8.78
C GLY A 26 3.78 -4.60 8.64
N GLN A 27 3.13 -5.72 8.29
CA GLN A 27 3.79 -6.99 8.01
C GLN A 27 4.08 -7.07 6.51
N THR A 28 5.34 -7.31 6.13
CA THR A 28 5.68 -7.44 4.71
C THR A 28 5.10 -8.75 4.16
N GLN A 29 4.44 -8.69 2.99
CA GLN A 29 3.96 -9.90 2.32
C GLN A 29 4.88 -10.21 1.14
N ILE A 30 5.36 -11.43 1.06
CA ILE A 30 6.21 -11.93 -0.01
C ILE A 30 5.37 -12.89 -0.84
N ILE A 31 5.22 -12.61 -2.13
CA ILE A 31 4.52 -13.49 -3.07
C ILE A 31 5.56 -14.15 -3.95
N LYS A 32 5.73 -15.46 -3.82
CA LYS A 32 6.60 -16.27 -4.67
C LYS A 32 5.93 -16.55 -6.01
N ASP A 33 6.67 -16.30 -7.07
CA ASP A 33 6.34 -16.57 -8.47
C ASP A 33 7.44 -17.50 -9.06
N PRO A 34 7.19 -18.23 -10.17
CA PRO A 34 8.21 -19.10 -10.75
C PRO A 34 9.50 -18.38 -11.13
N ASP A 35 9.40 -17.10 -11.49
CA ASP A 35 10.51 -16.28 -11.98
C ASP A 35 11.09 -15.34 -10.91
N GLY A 36 10.56 -15.34 -9.68
CA GLY A 36 11.03 -14.45 -8.62
C GLY A 36 10.05 -14.27 -7.46
N GLU A 37 10.13 -13.13 -6.78
CA GLU A 37 9.25 -12.81 -5.66
C GLU A 37 8.80 -11.34 -5.71
N PHE A 38 7.57 -11.10 -5.29
CA PHE A 38 7.04 -9.75 -5.09
C PHE A 38 7.04 -9.42 -3.61
N GLU A 39 7.51 -8.22 -3.27
CA GLU A 39 7.38 -7.66 -1.93
C GLU A 39 6.22 -6.65 -1.89
N VAL A 40 5.19 -6.96 -1.13
CA VAL A 40 4.03 -6.09 -0.90
C VAL A 40 4.14 -5.45 0.47
N ARG A 41 4.21 -4.12 0.49
CA ARG A 41 4.26 -3.29 1.69
C ARG A 41 3.30 -2.12 1.56
N PHE A 42 2.63 -1.78 2.66
CA PHE A 42 1.82 -0.58 2.72
C PHE A 42 2.67 0.62 3.12
N THR A 43 2.78 1.61 2.23
CA THR A 43 3.38 2.90 2.54
C THR A 43 2.26 3.93 2.68
N LYS A 44 2.28 4.69 3.78
CA LYS A 44 1.38 5.83 3.92
C LYS A 44 1.79 6.87 2.88
N SER A 45 0.88 7.28 2.01
CA SER A 45 1.12 8.37 1.08
C SER A 45 1.63 9.58 1.85
N ARG A 46 2.77 10.12 1.40
CA ARG A 46 3.40 11.33 2.00
C ARG A 46 2.52 12.56 1.80
N GLU A 47 1.62 12.49 0.83
CA GLU A 47 0.46 13.34 0.69
C GLU A 47 -0.50 13.07 1.86
N LYS A 48 -0.24 13.72 2.99
CA LYS A 48 -1.37 14.37 3.66
C LYS A 48 -2.06 15.13 2.54
N ARG A 49 -3.18 14.62 2.00
CA ARG A 49 -4.12 15.43 1.22
C ARG A 49 -4.16 16.75 1.98
N GLU A 50 -3.72 17.84 1.34
CA GLU A 50 -3.74 19.14 2.02
C GLU A 50 -5.11 19.24 2.66
N SER A 51 -5.15 19.47 3.98
CA SER A 51 -6.44 19.46 4.67
C SER A 51 -7.36 20.43 3.93
N ALA A 52 -8.66 20.14 3.87
CA ALA A 52 -9.60 21.02 3.17
C ALA A 52 -9.43 22.48 3.61
N GLY A 53 -9.11 22.73 4.88
CA GLY A 53 -8.77 24.07 5.38
C GLY A 53 -7.52 24.69 4.76
N LYS A 54 -6.48 23.92 4.44
CA LYS A 54 -5.25 24.41 3.78
C LYS A 54 -5.47 24.67 2.28
N LEU A 55 -6.32 23.88 1.63
CA LEU A 55 -6.76 24.12 0.25
C LEU A 55 -7.63 25.38 0.15
N LEU A 56 -8.60 25.54 1.05
CA LEU A 56 -9.48 26.73 1.10
C LEU A 56 -8.72 28.00 1.50
N ALA A 57 -7.71 27.89 2.36
CA ALA A 57 -6.86 29.01 2.76
C ALA A 57 -5.90 29.46 1.64
N ARG A 58 -5.73 28.68 0.56
CA ARG A 58 -4.84 29.02 -0.56
C ARG A 58 -5.39 30.15 -1.44
N GLY A 59 -6.67 30.50 -1.28
CA GLY A 59 -7.27 31.75 -1.76
C GLY A 59 -6.84 32.19 -3.16
N GLY A 60 -7.51 31.68 -4.19
CA GLY A 60 -7.31 32.12 -5.58
C GLY A 60 -7.75 31.04 -6.57
N PRO A 61 -8.13 31.40 -7.81
CA PRO A 61 -8.43 30.42 -8.85
C PRO A 61 -7.18 29.54 -9.08
N ILE A 62 -7.42 28.24 -9.18
CA ILE A 62 -6.40 27.28 -9.63
C ILE A 62 -6.53 27.30 -11.16
N ASP A 63 -5.55 27.87 -11.85
CA ASP A 63 -5.44 27.74 -13.31
C ASP A 63 -5.20 26.26 -13.66
N ASP A 64 -5.97 25.77 -14.64
CA ASP A 64 -5.96 24.39 -15.17
C ASP A 64 -4.74 24.13 -16.08
#